data_AF-A0A7C3QG42-F1
#
_entry.id   AF-A0A7C3QG42-F1
#
_cell.length_a   1.000
_cell.length_b   1.000
_cell.length_c   1.000
_cell.angle_alpha   90.00
_cell.angle_beta   90.00
_cell.angle_gamma   90.00
#
_symmetry.space_group_name_H-M   'P 1'
#
loop_
_entity.id
_entity.type
_entity.pdbx_description
1 polymer ?
#
loop_
_entity_poly.entity_id
_entity_poly.type
_entity_poly.pdbx_seq_one_letter_code
_entity_poly.pdbx_strand_id
1 'polypeptide(L)'
;MTRRWSGRLAAWVGARPMWARRGAIGLLTLVFLVAILATDYLQPGLALQVGQPSPRDLESPRTIEFVDQARTEAMRAEAMRATPPVLRHSPAQVAAAVAAAAVAFDAIEAARAASGPSGRTEAIRQAIGLPLSPAAVTAAAGATGTALAAARRAALTAVERALAEGVREDALLAARERARA
;
A
#
# COMPACT_ATOMS: atom_id res chain seq x y z
N MET A 1 -92.35 -1.08 42.93
CA MET A 1 -91.51 -1.07 44.14
C MET A 1 -90.41 -2.12 43.97
N THR A 2 -89.27 -1.70 43.41
CA THR A 2 -87.97 -1.43 44.09
C THR A 2 -86.99 -2.60 43.93
N ARG A 3 -86.08 -2.41 42.97
CA ARG A 3 -84.85 -3.19 42.73
C ARG A 3 -84.02 -3.28 44.01
N ARG A 4 -83.56 -4.48 44.35
CA ARG A 4 -82.35 -4.69 45.16
C ARG A 4 -81.46 -5.72 44.48
N TRP A 5 -80.52 -5.19 43.71
CA TRP A 5 -79.26 -5.86 43.41
C TRP A 5 -78.51 -6.04 44.74
N SER A 6 -78.30 -7.27 45.17
CA SER A 6 -77.39 -7.56 46.28
C SER A 6 -76.51 -8.75 45.94
N GLY A 7 -75.25 -8.44 45.65
CA GLY A 7 -74.10 -9.12 46.25
C GLY A 7 -73.81 -10.55 45.83
N ARG A 8 -73.37 -10.76 44.59
CA ARG A 8 -72.40 -11.83 44.28
C ARG A 8 -70.99 -11.37 44.66
N LEU A 9 -70.74 -11.15 45.95
CA LEU A 9 -69.45 -10.64 46.46
C LEU A 9 -68.69 -11.61 47.38
N ALA A 10 -69.09 -12.88 47.50
CA ALA A 10 -68.39 -13.78 48.41
C ALA A 10 -68.32 -15.20 47.90
N ALA A 11 -67.64 -15.41 46.78
CA ALA A 11 -67.10 -16.72 46.43
C ALA A 11 -65.87 -16.47 45.59
N TRP A 12 -64.69 -16.87 46.12
CA TRP A 12 -63.38 -17.02 45.47
C TRP A 12 -62.19 -16.66 46.38
N VAL A 13 -62.35 -16.71 47.70
CA VAL A 13 -61.22 -16.89 48.62
C VAL A 13 -61.25 -18.32 49.16
N GLY A 14 -61.12 -19.28 48.25
CA GLY A 14 -60.91 -20.70 48.56
C GLY A 14 -59.43 -21.03 48.41
N ALA A 15 -58.79 -21.38 49.52
CA ALA A 15 -57.47 -22.00 49.68
C ALA A 15 -56.55 -22.00 48.43
N ARG A 16 -55.88 -20.86 48.16
CA ARG A 16 -54.73 -20.87 47.25
C ARG A 16 -53.62 -21.69 47.91
N PRO A 17 -53.11 -22.74 47.26
CA PRO A 17 -52.06 -23.56 47.85
C PRO A 17 -50.83 -22.68 48.12
N MET A 18 -50.05 -22.99 49.17
CA MET A 18 -48.94 -22.13 49.61
C MET A 18 -47.95 -21.76 48.48
N TRP A 19 -47.78 -22.64 47.48
CA TRP A 19 -46.98 -22.38 46.28
C TRP A 19 -47.58 -21.30 45.37
N ALA A 20 -48.90 -21.20 45.24
CA ALA A 20 -49.57 -20.15 44.46
C ALA A 20 -49.47 -18.78 45.14
N ARG A 21 -49.54 -18.73 46.48
CA ARG A 21 -49.31 -17.49 47.23
C ARG A 21 -47.86 -17.02 47.13
N ARG A 22 -46.89 -17.95 47.24
CA ARG A 22 -45.47 -17.64 47.04
C ARG A 22 -45.17 -17.20 45.61
N GLY A 23 -45.78 -17.85 44.61
CA GLY A 23 -45.68 -17.46 43.20
C GLY A 23 -46.29 -16.09 42.92
N ALA A 24 -47.44 -15.77 43.51
CA ALA A 24 -48.07 -14.45 43.37
C ALA A 24 -47.21 -13.33 43.97
N ILE A 25 -46.58 -13.57 45.12
CA ILE A 25 -45.63 -12.61 45.72
C ILE A 25 -44.44 -12.42 44.78
N GLY A 26 -43.81 -13.50 44.30
CA GLY A 26 -42.69 -13.42 43.37
C GLY A 26 -43.02 -12.67 42.07
N LEU A 27 -44.19 -12.93 41.49
CA LEU A 27 -44.66 -12.25 40.28
C LEU A 27 -44.90 -10.75 40.54
N LEU A 28 -45.49 -10.40 41.68
CA LEU A 28 -45.73 -9.01 42.05
C LEU A 28 -44.41 -8.27 42.25
N THR A 29 -43.44 -8.88 42.94
CA THR A 29 -42.11 -8.30 43.12
C THR A 29 -41.39 -8.12 41.78
N LEU A 30 -41.48 -9.11 40.88
CA LEU A 30 -40.90 -9.02 39.54
C LEU A 30 -41.50 -7.87 38.74
N VAL A 31 -42.83 -7.76 38.69
CA VAL A 31 -43.52 -6.65 38.00
C VAL A 31 -43.13 -5.30 38.59
N PHE A 32 -43.01 -5.22 39.91
CA PHE A 32 -42.58 -3.99 40.58
C PHE A 32 -41.13 -3.62 40.25
N LEU A 33 -40.22 -4.60 40.22
CA LEU A 33 -38.82 -4.39 39.83
C LEU A 33 -38.72 -3.92 38.37
N VAL A 34 -39.50 -4.55 37.47
CA VAL A 34 -39.57 -4.17 36.06
C VAL A 34 -40.13 -2.76 35.91
N ALA A 35 -41.13 -2.37 36.69
CA ALA A 35 -41.68 -1.01 36.65
C ALA A 35 -40.64 0.05 37.07
N ILE A 36 -39.85 -0.22 38.12
CA ILE A 36 -38.76 0.69 38.55
C ILE A 36 -37.68 0.81 37.48
N LEU A 37 -37.25 -0.32 36.88
CA LEU A 37 -36.26 -0.28 35.80
C LEU A 37 -36.82 0.42 34.55
N ALA A 38 -38.11 0.24 34.26
CA ALA A 38 -38.75 0.87 33.12
C ALA A 38 -38.81 2.40 33.26
N THR A 39 -38.94 2.94 34.47
CA THR A 39 -38.91 4.39 34.69
C THR A 39 -37.56 5.03 34.37
N ASP A 40 -36.44 4.33 34.59
CA ASP A 40 -35.11 4.83 34.19
C ASP A 40 -34.89 4.75 32.66
N TYR A 41 -35.53 3.80 31.99
CA TYR A 41 -35.43 3.63 30.54
C TYR A 41 -36.44 4.46 29.73
N LEU A 42 -37.49 4.98 30.36
CA LEU A 42 -38.41 5.94 29.76
C LEU A 42 -37.78 7.34 29.76
N GLN A 43 -36.64 7.49 29.09
CA GLN A 43 -36.20 8.82 28.70
C GLN A 43 -37.32 9.42 27.82
N PRO A 44 -37.82 10.64 28.12
CA PRO A 44 -38.73 11.31 27.21
C PRO A 44 -37.99 11.42 25.89
N GLY A 45 -38.49 10.72 24.86
CA GLY A 45 -37.90 10.75 23.53
C GLY A 45 -37.68 12.20 23.15
N LEU A 46 -36.43 12.61 23.06
CA LEU A 46 -36.07 13.98 22.73
C LEU A 46 -36.64 14.22 21.33
N ALA A 47 -37.76 14.94 21.27
CA ALA A 47 -38.35 15.43 20.04
C ALA A 47 -37.44 16.54 19.51
N LEU A 48 -36.28 16.15 18.99
CA LEU A 48 -35.27 17.06 18.46
C LEU A 48 -35.81 17.65 17.16
N GLN A 49 -36.15 18.94 17.21
CA GLN A 49 -36.44 19.72 16.02
C GLN A 49 -35.12 20.25 15.44
N VAL A 50 -35.02 20.27 14.10
CA VAL A 50 -33.84 20.76 13.38
C VAL A 50 -33.63 22.23 13.75
N GLY A 51 -32.49 22.55 14.39
CA GLY A 51 -32.12 23.90 14.86
C GLY A 51 -32.09 24.08 16.38
N GLN A 52 -32.41 23.06 17.17
CA GLN A 52 -32.35 23.13 18.63
C GLN A 52 -30.90 22.96 19.14
N PRO A 53 -30.36 23.87 19.98
CA PRO A 53 -29.04 23.71 20.57
C PRO A 53 -29.01 22.51 21.53
N SER A 54 -27.89 21.79 21.58
CA SER A 54 -27.72 20.63 22.44
C SER A 54 -27.94 21.01 23.91
N PRO A 55 -28.80 20.29 24.66
CA PRO A 55 -29.00 20.54 26.08
C PRO A 55 -27.80 20.11 26.96
N ARG A 56 -26.77 19.49 26.37
CA ARG A 56 -25.53 19.14 27.05
C ARG A 56 -24.34 19.62 26.23
N ASP A 57 -23.49 20.41 26.86
CA ASP A 57 -22.16 20.72 26.36
C ASP A 57 -21.22 19.55 26.66
N LEU A 58 -20.69 18.95 25.59
CA LEU A 58 -19.63 17.95 25.68
C LEU A 58 -18.29 18.68 25.68
N GLU A 59 -17.79 19.03 26.86
CA GLU A 59 -16.46 19.62 27.01
C GLU A 59 -15.41 18.50 27.03
N SER A 60 -14.60 18.40 25.97
CA SER A 60 -13.48 17.45 25.92
C SER A 60 -12.40 17.91 26.89
N PRO A 61 -12.04 17.12 27.93
CA PRO A 61 -10.92 17.45 28.79
C PRO A 61 -9.67 17.56 27.92
N ARG A 62 -9.06 18.75 27.85
CA ARG A 62 -7.81 18.94 27.13
C ARG A 62 -6.72 18.17 27.87
N THR A 63 -6.49 16.93 27.46
CA THR A 63 -5.28 16.19 27.83
C THR A 63 -4.10 16.98 27.27
N ILE A 64 -3.27 17.53 28.14
CA ILE A 64 -2.03 18.20 27.74
C ILE A 64 -1.11 17.10 27.20
N GLU A 65 -1.09 16.93 25.89
CA GLU A 65 -0.20 16.03 25.21
C GLU A 65 1.19 16.67 25.16
N PHE A 66 2.14 16.15 25.95
CA PHE A 66 3.53 16.56 25.90
C PHE A 66 4.19 15.93 24.67
N VAL A 67 4.11 16.62 23.53
CA VAL A 67 4.80 16.22 22.31
C VAL A 67 6.29 16.50 22.45
N ASP A 68 7.10 15.45 22.61
CA ASP A 68 8.55 15.53 22.57
C ASP A 68 9.01 15.71 21.11
N GLN A 69 9.21 16.96 20.72
CA GLN A 69 9.67 17.31 19.38
C GLN A 69 11.06 16.75 19.08
N ALA A 70 11.96 16.71 20.07
CA ALA A 70 13.32 16.22 19.89
C ALA A 70 13.34 14.72 19.57
N ARG A 71 12.54 13.92 20.30
CA ARG A 71 12.41 12.48 20.03
C ARG A 71 11.75 12.22 18.67
N THR A 72 10.77 13.03 18.31
CA THR A 72 10.08 12.93 17.02
C THR A 72 11.03 13.24 15.86
N GLU A 73 11.86 14.28 15.99
CA GLU A 73 12.88 14.64 15.00
C GLU A 73 13.98 13.59 14.89
N ALA A 74 14.43 13.03 16.02
CA ALA A 74 15.41 11.94 16.03
C ALA A 74 14.88 10.70 15.29
N MET A 75 13.63 10.30 15.56
CA MET A 75 12.98 9.18 14.87
C MET A 75 12.77 9.46 13.38
N ARG A 76 12.45 10.70 12.98
CA ARG A 76 12.38 11.10 11.57
C ARG A 76 13.74 11.00 10.89
N ALA A 77 14.80 11.49 11.54
CA ALA A 77 16.16 11.43 11.01
C ALA A 77 16.67 9.99 10.87
N GLU A 78 16.31 9.11 11.80
CA GLU A 78 16.63 7.69 11.73
C GLU A 78 15.84 6.99 10.60
N ALA A 79 14.54 7.27 10.46
CA ALA A 79 13.73 6.76 9.36
C ALA A 79 14.21 7.24 7.98
N MET A 80 14.65 8.50 7.87
CA MET A 80 15.24 9.03 6.63
C MET A 80 16.54 8.30 6.27
N ARG A 81 17.40 8.00 7.24
CA ARG A 81 18.64 7.23 7.02
C ARG A 81 18.37 5.76 6.69
N ALA A 82 17.29 5.19 7.24
CA ALA A 82 16.89 3.81 7.01
C ALA A 82 16.11 3.60 5.70
N THR A 83 15.71 4.68 5.01
CA THR A 83 14.98 4.58 3.74
C THR A 83 15.96 4.27 2.61
N PRO A 84 15.86 3.10 1.94
CA PRO A 84 16.71 2.77 0.81
C PRO A 84 16.50 3.79 -0.33
N PRO A 85 17.55 4.13 -1.11
CA PRO A 85 17.39 5.00 -2.27
C PRO A 85 16.41 4.36 -3.25
N VAL A 86 15.26 5.00 -3.46
CA VAL A 86 14.29 4.55 -4.45
C VAL A 86 14.86 4.88 -5.83
N LEU A 87 15.46 3.87 -6.48
CA LEU A 87 15.84 3.91 -7.90
C LEU A 87 14.57 4.12 -8.73
N ARG A 88 14.26 5.37 -9.08
CA ARG A 88 13.15 5.68 -9.96
C ARG A 88 13.52 5.33 -11.38
N HIS A 89 12.70 4.50 -12.01
CA HIS A 89 12.72 4.34 -13.46
C HIS A 89 12.53 5.74 -14.09
N SER A 90 13.60 6.27 -14.69
CA SER A 90 13.56 7.54 -15.41
C SER A 90 13.58 7.24 -16.91
N PRO A 91 12.50 7.54 -17.66
CA PRO A 91 12.47 7.37 -19.12
C PRO A 91 13.64 8.09 -19.81
N ALA A 92 14.09 9.21 -19.24
CA ALA A 92 15.23 9.96 -19.74
C ALA A 92 16.55 9.20 -19.62
N GLN A 93 16.74 8.40 -18.55
CA GLN A 93 17.95 7.57 -18.40
C GLN A 93 17.95 6.38 -19.37
N VAL A 94 16.77 5.80 -19.64
CA VAL A 94 16.63 4.76 -20.67
C VAL A 94 17.00 5.32 -22.05
N ALA A 95 16.43 6.47 -22.40
CA ALA A 95 16.73 7.14 -23.66
C ALA A 95 18.23 7.49 -23.79
N ALA A 96 18.85 7.99 -22.71
CA ALA A 96 20.28 8.29 -22.70
C ALA A 96 21.15 7.03 -22.90
N ALA A 97 20.79 5.91 -22.28
CA ALA A 97 21.53 4.65 -22.43
C ALA A 97 21.39 4.05 -23.83
N VAL A 98 20.18 4.09 -24.41
CA VAL A 98 19.93 3.68 -25.80
C VAL A 98 20.72 4.56 -26.77
N ALA A 99 20.77 5.88 -26.55
CA ALA A 99 21.57 6.80 -27.34
C ALA A 99 23.08 6.51 -27.22
N ALA A 100 23.58 6.25 -26.02
CA ALA A 100 24.98 5.88 -25.79
C ALA A 100 25.36 4.57 -26.52
N ALA A 101 24.49 3.57 -26.48
CA ALA A 101 24.68 2.32 -27.22
C ALA A 101 24.69 2.58 -28.74
N ALA A 102 23.81 3.43 -29.25
CA ALA A 102 23.79 3.80 -30.66
C ALA A 102 25.10 4.47 -31.11
N VAL A 103 25.61 5.43 -30.32
CA VAL A 103 26.90 6.10 -30.57
C VAL A 103 28.06 5.11 -30.57
N ALA A 104 28.04 4.11 -29.69
CA ALA A 104 29.07 3.08 -29.68
C ALA A 104 29.09 2.25 -30.99
N PHE A 105 27.92 1.91 -31.55
CA PHE A 105 27.83 1.24 -32.84
C PHE A 105 28.29 2.13 -33.99
N ASP A 106 27.97 3.42 -33.97
CA ASP A 106 28.46 4.37 -34.97
C ASP A 106 30.00 4.51 -34.90
N ALA A 107 30.58 4.49 -33.71
CA ALA A 107 32.02 4.47 -33.51
C ALA A 107 32.67 3.17 -34.04
N ILE A 108 32.01 2.02 -33.89
CA ILE A 108 32.46 0.75 -34.52
C ILE A 108 32.50 0.91 -36.04
N GLU A 109 31.42 1.40 -36.66
CA GLU A 109 31.36 1.56 -38.11
C GLU A 109 32.44 2.53 -38.63
N ALA A 110 32.62 3.66 -37.95
CA ALA A 110 33.66 4.63 -38.28
C ALA A 110 35.06 4.02 -38.17
N ALA A 111 35.36 3.30 -37.08
CA ALA A 111 36.64 2.60 -36.89
C ALA A 111 36.88 1.54 -37.97
N ARG A 112 35.82 0.84 -38.39
CA ARG A 112 35.88 -0.16 -39.46
C ARG A 112 36.13 0.43 -40.84
N ALA A 113 35.56 1.61 -41.11
CA ALA A 113 35.73 2.32 -42.37
C ALA A 113 37.12 2.97 -42.48
N ALA A 114 37.63 3.53 -41.38
CA ALA A 114 38.95 4.17 -41.33
C ALA A 114 40.12 3.17 -41.33
N SER A 115 39.90 1.95 -40.86
CA SER A 115 40.97 0.95 -40.66
C SER A 115 40.89 -0.21 -41.64
N GLY A 116 42.06 -0.58 -42.17
CA GLY A 116 42.24 -1.82 -42.94
C GLY A 116 42.02 -3.09 -42.10
N PRO A 117 41.96 -4.27 -42.74
CA PRO A 117 41.59 -5.53 -42.08
C PRO A 117 42.45 -5.91 -40.86
N SER A 118 43.73 -5.53 -40.86
CA SER A 118 44.70 -5.86 -39.82
C SER A 118 44.67 -4.94 -38.58
N GLY A 119 44.19 -3.69 -38.72
CA GLY A 119 44.17 -2.69 -37.63
C GLY A 119 42.80 -2.49 -36.97
N ARG A 120 41.77 -3.14 -37.51
CA ARG A 120 40.36 -2.87 -37.18
C ARG A 120 39.99 -3.19 -35.73
N THR A 121 40.56 -4.24 -35.14
CA THR A 121 40.32 -4.62 -33.74
C THR A 121 40.90 -3.61 -32.74
N GLU A 122 42.07 -3.05 -33.04
CA GLU A 122 42.70 -2.00 -32.23
C GLU A 122 41.90 -0.69 -32.33
N ALA A 123 41.53 -0.29 -33.54
CA ALA A 123 40.73 0.91 -33.77
C ALA A 123 39.37 0.85 -33.05
N ILE A 124 38.70 -0.31 -33.07
CA ILE A 124 37.44 -0.53 -32.33
C ILE A 124 37.67 -0.39 -30.81
N ARG A 125 38.77 -0.93 -30.29
CA ARG A 125 39.08 -0.85 -28.85
C ARG A 125 39.39 0.57 -28.39
N GLN A 126 40.07 1.35 -29.23
CA GLN A 126 40.39 2.75 -28.92
C GLN A 126 39.18 3.68 -29.08
N ALA A 127 38.32 3.40 -30.07
CA ALA A 127 37.14 4.21 -30.34
C ALA A 127 36.03 4.02 -29.29
N ILE A 128 35.96 2.85 -28.65
CA ILE A 128 34.91 2.49 -27.71
C ILE A 128 35.46 2.58 -26.29
N GLY A 129 35.12 3.66 -25.59
CA GLY A 129 35.39 3.83 -24.16
C GLY A 129 34.62 2.87 -23.24
N LEU A 130 34.14 1.72 -23.75
CA LEU A 130 33.45 0.69 -22.99
C LEU A 130 34.29 -0.60 -22.93
N PRO A 131 34.27 -1.33 -21.81
CA PRO A 131 34.96 -2.61 -21.68
C PRO A 131 34.24 -3.69 -22.49
N LEU A 132 34.63 -3.87 -23.75
CA LEU A 132 34.17 -4.97 -24.59
C LEU A 132 34.99 -6.24 -24.37
N SER A 133 34.35 -7.41 -24.45
CA SER A 133 35.06 -8.68 -24.43
C SER A 133 35.92 -8.84 -25.70
N PRO A 134 37.07 -9.55 -25.62
CA PRO A 134 37.91 -9.80 -26.80
C PRO A 134 37.14 -10.45 -27.96
N ALA A 135 36.20 -11.34 -27.64
CA ALA A 135 35.33 -12.00 -28.61
C ALA A 135 34.35 -11.03 -29.28
N ALA A 136 33.80 -10.05 -28.55
CA ALA A 136 32.93 -9.04 -29.12
C ALA A 136 33.69 -8.13 -30.10
N VAL A 137 34.94 -7.78 -29.78
CA VAL A 137 35.80 -6.95 -30.65
C VAL A 137 36.16 -7.69 -31.95
N THR A 138 36.51 -8.97 -31.88
CA THR A 138 36.81 -9.78 -33.08
C THR A 138 35.56 -10.00 -33.93
N ALA A 139 34.42 -10.29 -33.31
CA ALA A 139 33.13 -10.41 -33.98
C ALA A 139 32.73 -9.09 -34.68
N ALA A 140 32.88 -7.94 -34.01
CA ALA A 140 32.59 -6.63 -34.60
C ALA A 140 33.51 -6.29 -35.78
N ALA A 141 34.80 -6.67 -35.71
CA ALA A 141 35.75 -6.44 -36.78
C ALA A 141 35.45 -7.27 -38.05
N GLY A 142 34.93 -8.49 -37.89
CA GLY A 142 34.61 -9.43 -38.96
C GLY A 142 33.16 -9.44 -39.45
N ALA A 143 32.22 -8.82 -38.72
CA ALA A 143 30.79 -8.86 -39.05
C ALA A 143 30.48 -8.25 -40.42
N THR A 144 29.55 -8.83 -41.17
CA THR A 144 28.99 -8.17 -42.36
C THR A 144 28.16 -6.94 -41.95
N GLY A 145 27.93 -5.99 -42.86
CA GLY A 145 27.08 -4.81 -42.56
C GLY A 145 25.67 -5.21 -42.11
N THR A 146 25.11 -6.27 -42.70
CA THR A 146 23.81 -6.81 -42.30
C THR A 146 23.82 -7.44 -40.91
N ALA A 147 24.88 -8.19 -40.56
CA ALA A 147 25.04 -8.77 -39.23
C ALA A 147 25.25 -7.68 -38.17
N LEU A 148 26.00 -6.62 -38.48
CA LEU A 148 26.22 -5.50 -37.57
C LEU A 148 24.92 -4.71 -37.33
N ALA A 149 24.13 -4.45 -38.37
CA ALA A 149 22.83 -3.80 -38.26
C ALA A 149 21.81 -4.65 -37.47
N ALA A 150 21.88 -5.98 -37.59
CA ALA A 150 21.08 -6.88 -36.77
C ALA A 150 21.52 -6.85 -35.30
N ALA A 151 22.84 -6.89 -35.03
CA ALA A 151 23.41 -6.79 -33.70
C ALA A 151 23.06 -5.45 -33.03
N ARG A 152 23.11 -4.34 -33.77
CA ARG A 152 22.70 -3.00 -33.29
C ARG A 152 21.25 -3.02 -32.80
N ARG A 153 20.32 -3.51 -33.61
CA ARG A 153 18.89 -3.59 -33.23
C ARG A 153 18.66 -4.48 -32.01
N ALA A 154 19.31 -5.64 -31.96
CA ALA A 154 19.20 -6.56 -30.85
C ALA A 154 19.74 -5.94 -29.54
N ALA A 155 20.89 -5.28 -29.61
CA ALA A 155 21.51 -4.62 -28.47
C ALA A 155 20.65 -3.45 -27.93
N LEU A 156 20.13 -2.58 -28.81
CA LEU A 156 19.27 -1.46 -28.40
C LEU A 156 18.00 -1.97 -27.71
N THR A 157 17.36 -3.00 -28.26
CA THR A 157 16.18 -3.64 -27.65
C THR A 157 16.51 -4.26 -26.30
N ALA A 158 17.69 -4.88 -26.16
CA ALA A 158 18.12 -5.49 -24.89
C ALA A 158 18.38 -4.43 -23.81
N VAL A 159 19.00 -3.31 -24.16
CA VAL A 159 19.23 -2.17 -23.24
C VAL A 159 17.90 -1.59 -22.77
N GLU A 160 16.96 -1.38 -23.69
CA GLU A 160 15.64 -0.85 -23.37
C GLU A 160 14.88 -1.78 -22.41
N ARG A 161 14.86 -3.09 -22.69
CA ARG A 161 14.22 -4.08 -21.79
C ARG A 161 14.88 -4.15 -20.42
N ALA A 162 16.21 -4.18 -20.38
CA ALA A 162 16.95 -4.28 -19.12
C ALA A 162 16.76 -3.05 -18.21
N LEU A 163 16.59 -1.87 -18.80
CA LEU A 163 16.36 -0.64 -18.05
C LEU A 163 14.88 -0.39 -17.74
N ALA A 164 13.96 -0.93 -18.56
CA ALA A 164 12.52 -0.85 -18.33
C ALA A 164 12.06 -1.68 -17.12
N GLU A 165 12.69 -2.83 -16.86
CA GLU A 165 12.38 -3.66 -15.69
C GLU A 165 12.79 -3.02 -14.35
N GLY A 166 13.58 -1.93 -14.38
CA GLY A 166 14.13 -1.29 -13.19
C GLY A 166 15.20 -2.19 -12.56
N VAL A 167 16.46 -1.76 -12.63
CA VAL A 167 17.56 -2.56 -12.08
C VAL A 167 17.52 -2.52 -10.57
N ARG A 168 16.83 -3.50 -9.95
CA ARG A 168 16.98 -3.78 -8.54
C ARG A 168 18.39 -4.34 -8.29
N GLU A 169 19.02 -3.95 -7.19
CA GLU A 169 20.42 -4.26 -6.87
C GLU A 169 20.70 -5.79 -6.82
N ASP A 170 19.67 -6.58 -6.50
CA ASP A 170 19.66 -8.05 -6.53
C ASP A 170 19.65 -8.65 -7.95
N ALA A 171 19.17 -7.92 -8.96
CA ALA A 171 19.11 -8.37 -10.35
C ALA A 171 20.38 -8.05 -11.17
N LEU A 172 21.29 -7.23 -10.65
CA LEU A 172 22.45 -6.71 -11.38
C LEU A 172 23.46 -7.83 -11.75
N LEU A 173 23.62 -8.82 -10.86
CA LEU A 173 24.46 -10.00 -11.11
C LEU A 173 23.84 -10.92 -12.17
N ALA A 174 22.53 -11.20 -12.05
CA ALA A 174 21.82 -12.04 -13.02
C ALA A 174 21.76 -11.39 -14.41
N ALA A 175 21.60 -10.06 -14.49
CA ALA A 175 21.65 -9.32 -15.74
C ALA A 175 23.05 -9.37 -16.39
N ARG A 176 24.11 -9.25 -15.58
CA ARG A 176 25.50 -9.40 -16.05
C ARG A 176 25.82 -10.80 -16.57
N GLU A 177 25.31 -11.83 -15.91
CA GLU A 177 25.50 -13.21 -16.38
C GLU A 177 24.79 -13.46 -17.71
N ARG A 178 23.56 -12.97 -17.88
CA ARG A 178 22.83 -13.09 -19.16
C ARG A 178 23.48 -12.33 -20.30
N ALA A 179 24.12 -11.19 -20.03
CA ALA A 179 24.81 -10.41 -21.06
C ALA A 179 26.17 -11.02 -21.48
N ARG A 180 26.70 -11.98 -20.71
CA ARG A 180 27.93 -12.70 -21.03
C ARG A 180 27.70 -14.00 -21.80
N ALA A 181 26.48 -14.53 -21.78
CA ALA A 181 26.04 -15.71 -22.53
C ALA A 181 25.72 -15.34 -23.98
#